data_AF-A0A0M8YBJ8-F1
#
_entry.id   AF-A0A0M8YBJ8-F1
#
_cell.length_a   1.000
_cell.length_b   1.000
_cell.length_c   1.000
_cell.angle_alpha   90.00
_cell.angle_beta   90.00
_cell.angle_gamma   90.00
#
_symmetry.space_group_name_H-M   'P 1'
#
loop_
_entity.id
_entity.type
_entity.pdbx_description
1 polymer ?
#
loop_
_entity_poly.entity_id
_entity_poly.type
_entity_poly.pdbx_seq_one_letter_code
_entity_poly.pdbx_strand_id
1 'polypeptide(L)'
;MQPHAPIAATRQPQVRDEPSADIDHGSELTTAPFQHESRSDGVRTGRHRDDVGMGVGPSGLVAESDYAALDEERLARGQRIAPEGNAHQSELSPNRKFMIGTDEDFSPYRVTARIDSGPYAGQEYNATSAAYTKPIDDTTTISGGSTYVGQACAALPPGTGTALVERGVCTFQAKLDNIMAAGYTAGIVFQNVRSDCLGGSTMAAEGPIPYVFVDRYAGLRLLGVPGVTEANACTTPTPAAGGESTTIQSVFDGWDYVRLFGTDIPRSGTGSIRQFDTYTVPEAQDPAYARGFGDLSVHEVAMDPENNKLAYLSYYAAGLRVVEYGRDGIREVGAFIDEGGNNFWGVEVWRDETGEQYVLAGDRDFGLYVFHYDGRSGVRRDTLTTYTPRGLTYRRFRVRSVGVRT
;
A
#
# COMPACT_ATOMS: atom_id res chain seq x y z
N MET A 1 -13.79 -26.38 18.00
CA MET A 1 -12.39 -26.39 17.53
C MET A 1 -11.69 -25.22 18.19
N GLN A 2 -10.62 -25.45 18.96
CA GLN A 2 -9.82 -24.35 19.47
C GLN A 2 -8.99 -23.78 18.30
N PRO A 3 -9.00 -22.46 18.06
CA PRO A 3 -8.09 -21.87 17.09
C PRO A 3 -6.65 -22.16 17.55
N HIS A 4 -5.80 -22.60 16.63
CA HIS A 4 -4.37 -22.67 16.89
C HIS A 4 -3.87 -21.25 17.14
N ALA A 5 -3.08 -21.06 18.21
CA ALA A 5 -2.45 -19.77 18.46
C ALA A 5 -1.47 -19.47 17.32
N PRO A 6 -1.57 -18.30 16.67
CA PRO A 6 -0.65 -17.92 15.60
C PRO A 6 0.78 -17.84 16.12
N ILE A 7 1.73 -18.13 15.23
CA ILE A 7 3.17 -18.03 15.53
C ILE A 7 3.57 -16.56 15.53
N ALA A 8 4.04 -16.08 16.68
CA ALA A 8 4.45 -14.70 16.88
C ALA A 8 5.62 -14.30 15.98
N ALA A 9 5.57 -13.07 15.47
CA ALA A 9 6.69 -12.45 14.79
C ALA A 9 7.92 -12.42 15.70
N THR A 10 9.09 -12.74 15.16
CA THR A 10 10.36 -12.66 15.88
C THR A 10 11.02 -11.33 15.59
N ARG A 11 11.63 -10.70 16.60
CA ARG A 11 12.46 -9.51 16.34
C ARG A 11 13.57 -9.88 15.38
N GLN A 12 13.64 -9.16 14.25
CA GLN A 12 14.69 -9.39 13.28
C GLN A 12 15.91 -8.51 13.59
N PRO A 13 17.14 -9.04 13.53
CA PRO A 13 18.33 -8.20 13.55
C PRO A 13 18.29 -7.28 12.32
N GLN A 14 18.58 -6.00 12.48
CA GLN A 14 18.61 -5.06 11.35
C GLN A 14 19.65 -5.51 10.32
N VAL A 15 19.19 -6.17 9.26
CA VAL A 15 19.92 -6.29 8.00
C VAL A 15 19.84 -4.90 7.36
N ARG A 16 20.92 -4.45 6.73
CA ARG A 16 20.97 -3.10 6.14
C ARG A 16 19.77 -2.92 5.23
N ASP A 17 18.93 -1.94 5.54
CA ASP A 17 17.93 -1.41 4.62
C ASP A 17 18.69 -1.03 3.34
N GLU A 18 18.61 -1.88 2.31
CA GLU A 18 18.75 -1.35 0.96
C GLU A 18 17.58 -0.39 0.76
N PRO A 19 17.80 0.78 0.14
CA PRO A 19 16.74 1.75 -0.03
C PRO A 19 15.53 1.04 -0.63
N SER A 20 14.38 1.19 0.01
CA SER A 20 13.08 0.91 -0.57
C SER A 20 13.15 1.36 -2.03
N ALA A 21 12.90 0.44 -2.95
CA ALA A 21 12.62 0.85 -4.30
C ALA A 21 11.37 1.72 -4.19
N ASP A 22 11.56 3.04 -4.15
CA ASP A 22 10.55 4.00 -4.60
C ASP A 22 10.19 3.53 -6.00
N ILE A 23 9.10 2.77 -6.12
CA ILE A 23 8.46 2.54 -7.39
C ILE A 23 7.88 3.90 -7.76
N ASP A 24 8.67 4.62 -8.53
CA ASP A 24 8.30 5.83 -9.25
C ASP A 24 6.97 5.55 -9.98
N HIS A 25 5.87 6.09 -9.46
CA HIS A 25 4.57 6.12 -10.14
C HIS A 25 4.68 7.08 -11.33
N GLY A 26 5.35 6.61 -12.38
CA GLY A 26 5.72 7.39 -13.55
C GLY A 26 5.55 6.59 -14.84
N SER A 27 4.36 6.06 -15.10
CA SER A 27 3.97 5.73 -16.48
C SER A 27 2.52 6.15 -16.73
N GLU A 28 2.38 7.35 -17.28
CA GLU A 28 1.14 7.89 -17.85
C GLU A 28 0.62 6.96 -18.97
N LEU A 29 -0.53 6.31 -18.73
CA LEU A 29 -1.45 5.95 -19.80
C LEU A 29 -2.53 7.03 -19.84
N THR A 30 -2.42 7.93 -20.80
CA THR A 30 -3.39 8.98 -21.09
C THR A 30 -4.76 8.38 -21.41
N THR A 31 -5.72 8.46 -20.49
CA THR A 31 -7.14 8.20 -20.77
C THR A 31 -7.91 9.52 -20.80
N ALA A 32 -8.36 9.91 -21.99
CA ALA A 32 -9.30 11.01 -22.20
C ALA A 32 -10.70 10.65 -21.62
N PRO A 33 -11.47 11.62 -21.11
CA PRO A 33 -12.74 11.34 -20.46
C PRO A 33 -13.84 11.06 -21.49
N PHE A 34 -14.47 9.88 -21.42
CA PHE A 34 -15.69 9.58 -22.17
C PHE A 34 -16.91 10.10 -21.40
N GLN A 35 -17.58 11.11 -21.97
CA GLN A 35 -18.86 11.60 -21.49
C GLN A 35 -20.01 10.68 -21.88
N HIS A 36 -20.95 10.55 -20.94
CA HIS A 36 -22.16 9.76 -21.03
C HIS A 36 -23.21 10.51 -21.86
N GLU A 37 -23.55 10.04 -23.06
CA GLU A 37 -24.79 10.44 -23.74
C GLU A 37 -25.54 9.21 -24.29
N SER A 38 -26.78 9.08 -23.82
CA SER A 38 -27.77 8.13 -24.30
C SER A 38 -28.33 8.56 -25.66
N ARG A 39 -28.42 7.64 -26.64
CA ARG A 39 -29.60 7.48 -27.52
C ARG A 39 -29.52 6.27 -28.46
N SER A 40 -30.70 5.66 -28.55
CA SER A 40 -31.32 4.68 -29.43
C SER A 40 -30.93 4.58 -30.92
N ASP A 41 -31.11 3.35 -31.42
CA ASP A 41 -31.53 2.89 -32.77
C ASP A 41 -30.49 2.60 -33.88
N GLY A 42 -30.48 1.32 -34.32
CA GLY A 42 -30.84 1.00 -35.71
C GLY A 42 -29.76 0.59 -36.72
N VAL A 43 -29.72 -0.73 -37.01
CA VAL A 43 -29.58 -1.36 -38.35
C VAL A 43 -28.18 -1.52 -39.00
N ARG A 44 -27.97 -2.76 -39.48
CA ARG A 44 -26.85 -3.35 -40.25
C ARG A 44 -26.56 -2.67 -41.60
N THR A 45 -25.32 -2.76 -42.10
CA THR A 45 -24.87 -3.58 -43.26
C THR A 45 -23.46 -3.19 -43.76
N GLY A 46 -22.66 -4.17 -44.24
CA GLY A 46 -21.62 -3.94 -45.26
C GLY A 46 -20.19 -4.46 -44.97
N ARG A 47 -19.75 -5.49 -45.71
CA ARG A 47 -18.39 -6.09 -45.80
C ARG A 47 -17.39 -5.07 -46.41
N HIS A 48 -16.05 -5.13 -46.25
CA HIS A 48 -15.12 -6.15 -46.77
C HIS A 48 -13.64 -5.79 -46.47
N ARG A 49 -12.79 -6.83 -46.40
CA ARG A 49 -11.34 -6.94 -46.71
C ARG A 49 -10.29 -6.71 -45.60
N ASP A 50 -9.76 -7.85 -45.16
CA ASP A 50 -8.35 -8.27 -45.19
C ASP A 50 -7.29 -7.25 -44.77
N ASP A 51 -6.94 -7.30 -43.48
CA ASP A 51 -5.60 -6.97 -42.99
C ASP A 51 -5.12 -8.10 -42.08
N VAL A 52 -3.97 -8.68 -42.43
CA VAL A 52 -3.24 -9.66 -41.61
C VAL A 52 -2.51 -8.88 -40.52
N GLY A 53 -3.27 -8.42 -39.52
CA GLY A 53 -2.72 -7.91 -38.27
C GLY A 53 -2.56 -9.07 -37.28
N MET A 54 -1.45 -9.11 -36.53
CA MET A 54 -1.34 -9.92 -35.33
C MET A 54 -2.57 -9.64 -34.46
N GLY A 55 -3.47 -10.62 -34.36
CA GLY A 55 -4.73 -10.47 -33.66
C GLY A 55 -4.48 -10.24 -32.18
N VAL A 56 -4.54 -8.98 -31.74
CA VAL A 56 -4.93 -8.66 -30.38
C VAL A 56 -6.39 -9.13 -30.30
N GLY A 57 -6.61 -10.31 -29.71
CA GLY A 57 -7.96 -10.77 -29.43
C GLY A 57 -8.72 -9.69 -28.64
N PRO A 58 -10.05 -9.59 -28.76
CA PRO A 58 -10.81 -8.62 -27.98
C PRO A 58 -10.63 -8.92 -26.50
N SER A 59 -9.79 -8.13 -25.82
CA SER A 59 -9.73 -8.10 -24.35
C SER A 59 -11.03 -7.49 -23.86
N GLY A 60 -11.83 -8.28 -23.15
CA GLY A 60 -13.05 -7.81 -22.50
C GLY A 60 -12.91 -7.87 -20.99
N LEU A 61 -13.31 -6.81 -20.29
CA LEU A 61 -13.49 -6.84 -18.84
C LEU A 61 -14.59 -7.86 -18.52
N VAL A 62 -14.23 -8.90 -17.77
CA VAL A 62 -15.19 -9.95 -17.39
C VAL A 62 -15.89 -9.60 -16.09
N ALA A 63 -15.16 -9.14 -15.09
CA ALA A 63 -15.69 -8.72 -13.79
C ALA A 63 -14.68 -7.77 -13.12
N GLU A 64 -15.19 -6.94 -12.22
CA GLU A 64 -14.39 -6.06 -11.36
C GLU A 64 -14.97 -6.07 -9.94
N SER A 65 -14.19 -5.59 -8.98
CA SER A 65 -14.62 -5.30 -7.61
C SER A 65 -13.94 -4.02 -7.17
N ASP A 66 -14.68 -3.19 -6.44
CA ASP A 66 -14.12 -2.07 -5.71
C ASP A 66 -13.77 -2.50 -4.28
N TYR A 67 -12.84 -1.76 -3.67
CA TYR A 67 -12.65 -1.84 -2.23
C TYR A 67 -13.87 -1.31 -1.47
N ALA A 68 -14.05 -1.78 -0.23
CA ALA A 68 -15.02 -1.19 0.67
C ALA A 68 -14.68 0.29 0.95
N ALA A 69 -15.70 1.10 1.24
CA ALA A 69 -15.48 2.50 1.59
C ALA A 69 -14.67 2.70 2.88
N LEU A 70 -14.63 1.68 3.75
CA LEU A 70 -13.83 1.64 4.96
C LEU A 70 -13.01 0.36 4.97
N ASP A 71 -11.78 0.46 5.44
CA ASP A 71 -10.88 -0.67 5.67
C ASP A 71 -11.49 -1.63 6.69
N GLU A 72 -11.64 -2.90 6.30
CA GLU A 72 -12.39 -3.88 7.08
C GLU A 72 -11.64 -4.30 8.35
N GLU A 73 -10.32 -4.45 8.27
CA GLU A 73 -9.49 -4.80 9.43
C GLU A 73 -9.44 -3.64 10.42
N ARG A 74 -9.41 -2.39 9.95
CA ARG A 74 -9.47 -1.20 10.82
C ARG A 74 -10.83 -0.99 11.42
N LEU A 75 -11.88 -1.17 10.63
CA LEU A 75 -13.25 -1.06 11.11
C LEU A 75 -13.54 -2.08 12.21
N ALA A 76 -13.06 -3.32 12.06
CA ALA A 76 -13.16 -4.36 13.09
C ALA A 76 -12.46 -3.96 14.41
N ARG A 77 -11.52 -3.00 14.37
CA ARG A 77 -10.77 -2.47 15.51
C ARG A 77 -11.18 -1.05 15.90
N GLY A 78 -12.32 -0.58 15.39
CA GLY A 78 -12.95 0.69 15.79
C GLY A 78 -12.43 1.94 15.06
N GLN A 79 -11.58 1.77 14.05
CA GLN A 79 -11.07 2.86 13.23
C GLN A 79 -11.90 2.98 11.93
N ARG A 80 -12.23 4.22 11.52
CA ARG A 80 -12.99 4.48 10.29
C ARG A 80 -12.08 5.21 9.30
N ILE A 81 -11.27 4.43 8.58
CA ILE A 81 -10.37 4.94 7.54
C ILE A 81 -10.66 4.21 6.22
N ALA A 82 -10.27 4.80 5.10
CA ALA A 82 -10.31 4.11 3.81
C ALA A 82 -9.23 3.02 3.75
N PRO A 83 -9.42 1.97 2.92
CA PRO A 83 -8.37 1.00 2.61
C PRO A 83 -7.08 1.68 2.12
N GLU A 84 -5.94 1.02 2.30
CA GLU A 84 -4.63 1.50 1.79
C GLU A 84 -4.65 1.58 0.26
N GLY A 85 -5.00 0.47 -0.40
CA GLY A 85 -5.36 0.45 -1.82
C GLY A 85 -4.30 -0.14 -2.76
N ASN A 86 -3.17 -0.60 -2.25
CA ASN A 86 -2.03 -1.16 -2.97
C ASN A 86 -2.24 -2.66 -3.19
N ALA A 87 -3.23 -2.99 -4.03
CA ALA A 87 -3.42 -4.36 -4.52
C ALA A 87 -2.13 -4.84 -5.22
N HIS A 88 -1.53 -5.92 -4.73
CA HIS A 88 -0.27 -6.42 -5.26
C HIS A 88 -0.48 -7.57 -6.25
N GLN A 89 -1.02 -8.70 -5.78
CA GLN A 89 -1.19 -9.90 -6.60
C GLN A 89 -2.49 -10.62 -6.24
N SER A 90 -3.05 -11.33 -7.21
CA SER A 90 -4.23 -12.17 -7.00
C SER A 90 -4.16 -13.45 -7.81
N GLU A 91 -4.79 -14.49 -7.27
CA GLU A 91 -4.95 -15.77 -7.95
C GLU A 91 -6.39 -16.27 -7.90
N LEU A 92 -6.78 -16.98 -8.96
CA LEU A 92 -8.10 -17.59 -9.10
C LEU A 92 -8.00 -19.08 -8.78
N SER A 93 -8.89 -19.58 -7.92
CA SER A 93 -8.93 -20.99 -7.57
C SER A 93 -9.12 -21.87 -8.81
N PRO A 94 -8.62 -23.12 -8.85
CA PRO A 94 -8.72 -23.98 -10.03
C PRO A 94 -10.16 -24.19 -10.54
N ASN A 95 -11.13 -24.19 -9.61
CA ASN A 95 -12.56 -24.29 -9.91
C ASN A 95 -13.26 -22.94 -10.20
N ARG A 96 -12.53 -21.82 -10.18
CA ARG A 96 -12.98 -20.45 -10.49
C ARG A 96 -14.11 -19.92 -9.60
N LYS A 97 -14.24 -20.46 -8.38
CA LYS A 97 -15.27 -20.06 -7.41
C LYS A 97 -14.76 -19.07 -6.39
N PHE A 98 -13.45 -18.99 -6.21
CA PHE A 98 -12.80 -18.11 -5.26
C PHE A 98 -11.61 -17.45 -5.92
N MET A 99 -11.30 -16.24 -5.48
CA MET A 99 -10.07 -15.54 -5.79
C MET A 99 -9.47 -15.05 -4.47
N ILE A 100 -8.16 -15.16 -4.31
CA ILE A 100 -7.44 -14.54 -3.21
C ILE A 100 -6.67 -13.35 -3.79
N GLY A 101 -6.81 -12.19 -3.16
CA GLY A 101 -5.99 -11.01 -3.43
C GLY A 101 -5.10 -10.69 -2.24
N THR A 102 -3.96 -10.10 -2.52
CA THR A 102 -2.98 -9.62 -1.55
C THR A 102 -2.84 -8.12 -1.70
N ASP A 103 -2.91 -7.41 -0.59
CA ASP A 103 -2.58 -5.99 -0.51
C ASP A 103 -1.16 -5.90 0.08
N GLU A 104 -0.31 -5.06 -0.48
CA GLU A 104 1.08 -4.92 -0.03
C GLU A 104 1.34 -3.53 0.54
N ASP A 105 1.88 -3.47 1.76
CA ASP A 105 2.27 -2.23 2.38
C ASP A 105 3.67 -2.33 3.01
N PHE A 106 4.46 -1.26 2.84
CA PHE A 106 5.80 -1.12 3.42
C PHE A 106 5.84 -0.13 4.58
N SER A 107 4.69 0.38 5.03
CA SER A 107 4.56 1.30 6.14
C SER A 107 3.21 1.13 6.85
N PRO A 108 3.17 0.57 8.08
CA PRO A 108 1.93 0.28 8.81
C PRO A 108 1.27 1.53 9.41
N TYR A 109 1.61 2.67 8.83
CA TYR A 109 1.25 3.99 9.21
C TYR A 109 0.90 4.80 7.96
N ARG A 110 -0.22 5.51 8.06
CA ARG A 110 -0.65 6.49 7.07
C ARG A 110 -0.54 7.90 7.61
N VAL A 111 -0.10 8.81 6.75
CA VAL A 111 -0.20 10.24 7.02
C VAL A 111 -1.64 10.68 6.83
N THR A 112 -2.24 11.19 7.90
CA THR A 112 -3.57 11.83 7.88
C THR A 112 -3.41 13.32 8.13
N ALA A 113 -4.23 14.14 7.46
CA ALA A 113 -4.23 15.57 7.68
C ALA A 113 -5.65 16.13 7.75
N ARG A 114 -5.89 17.01 8.72
CA ARG A 114 -7.19 17.64 8.96
C ARG A 114 -7.04 19.10 9.34
N ILE A 115 -7.94 19.95 8.85
CA ILE A 115 -8.06 21.35 9.24
C ILE A 115 -8.82 21.42 10.56
N ASP A 116 -8.27 22.10 11.57
CA ASP A 116 -8.82 22.13 12.92
C ASP A 116 -9.57 23.44 13.25
N SER A 117 -9.41 24.50 12.44
CA SER A 117 -10.11 25.77 12.63
C SER A 117 -10.64 26.40 11.35
N GLY A 118 -11.39 27.49 11.51
CA GLY A 118 -11.87 28.30 10.39
C GLY A 118 -13.07 27.70 9.65
N PRO A 119 -13.37 28.22 8.45
CA PRO A 119 -14.55 27.82 7.68
C PRO A 119 -14.52 26.36 7.18
N TYR A 120 -13.36 25.71 7.23
CA TYR A 120 -13.14 24.34 6.78
C TYR A 120 -12.78 23.38 7.92
N ALA A 121 -13.01 23.77 9.17
CA ALA A 121 -12.74 22.92 10.34
C ALA A 121 -13.43 21.54 10.20
N GLY A 122 -12.66 20.48 10.48
CA GLY A 122 -13.09 19.09 10.35
C GLY A 122 -12.86 18.48 8.97
N GLN A 123 -12.45 19.25 7.96
CA GLN A 123 -12.17 18.70 6.62
C GLN A 123 -10.79 18.09 6.54
N GLU A 124 -10.71 16.94 5.89
CA GLU A 124 -9.46 16.22 5.61
C GLU A 124 -8.82 16.69 4.29
N TYR A 125 -7.52 16.44 4.17
CA TYR A 125 -6.74 16.69 2.96
C TYR A 125 -5.51 15.77 2.90
N ASN A 126 -4.87 15.69 1.73
CA ASN A 126 -3.66 14.89 1.54
C ASN A 126 -2.41 15.73 1.80
N ALA A 127 -1.44 15.14 2.51
CA ALA A 127 -0.14 15.75 2.77
C ALA A 127 0.97 14.73 2.51
N THR A 128 2.00 15.14 1.77
CA THR A 128 3.14 14.29 1.42
C THR A 128 4.41 14.85 2.03
N SER A 129 5.15 14.06 2.80
CA SER A 129 6.43 14.48 3.38
C SER A 129 7.48 14.78 2.30
N ALA A 130 8.31 15.79 2.53
CA ALA A 130 9.49 16.03 1.71
C ALA A 130 10.55 14.95 1.96
N ALA A 131 11.18 14.48 0.89
CA ALA A 131 12.34 13.59 0.98
C ALA A 131 13.46 14.27 1.75
N TYR A 132 14.17 13.52 2.59
CA TYR A 132 15.31 13.95 3.42
C TYR A 132 15.00 14.99 4.52
N THR A 133 13.72 15.24 4.81
CA THR A 133 13.31 15.99 6.01
C THR A 133 12.87 15.06 7.13
N LYS A 134 12.62 15.60 8.33
CA LYS A 134 12.05 14.81 9.42
C LYS A 134 10.66 14.31 9.00
N PRO A 135 10.44 12.99 8.85
CA PRO A 135 9.16 12.47 8.36
C PRO A 135 8.04 12.71 9.37
N ILE A 136 6.80 12.78 8.89
CA ILE A 136 5.63 12.61 9.75
C ILE A 136 5.58 11.13 10.16
N ASP A 137 5.67 10.88 11.47
CA ASP A 137 5.72 9.54 12.05
C ASP A 137 5.00 9.50 13.42
N ASP A 138 5.01 8.35 14.08
CA ASP A 138 4.40 8.11 15.40
C ASP A 138 4.92 9.04 16.52
N THR A 139 6.03 9.74 16.30
CA THR A 139 6.61 10.71 17.24
C THR A 139 6.65 12.14 16.70
N THR A 140 6.27 12.33 15.44
CA THR A 140 6.40 13.59 14.71
C THR A 140 5.08 13.98 14.09
N THR A 141 4.49 15.03 14.63
CA THR A 141 3.21 15.58 14.21
C THR A 141 3.38 17.08 13.93
N ILE A 142 2.74 17.59 12.87
CA ILE A 142 2.51 19.02 12.70
C ILE A 142 1.14 19.30 13.32
N SER A 143 1.06 20.11 14.38
CA SER A 143 -0.22 20.50 14.97
C SER A 143 -0.21 21.96 15.40
N GLY A 144 -1.38 22.61 15.32
CA GLY A 144 -1.59 24.00 15.74
C GLY A 144 -1.70 24.98 14.57
N GLY A 145 -1.66 26.27 14.90
CA GLY A 145 -1.81 27.35 13.93
C GLY A 145 -0.67 27.37 12.90
N SER A 146 -1.03 27.61 11.63
CA SER A 146 -0.08 27.93 10.57
C SER A 146 0.00 29.44 10.33
N THR A 147 1.08 29.92 9.71
CA THR A 147 1.23 31.32 9.31
C THR A 147 1.65 31.39 7.86
N TYR A 148 0.86 32.07 7.03
CA TYR A 148 1.24 32.31 5.64
C TYR A 148 2.42 33.29 5.54
N VAL A 149 3.48 32.85 4.86
CA VAL A 149 4.73 33.60 4.70
C VAL A 149 5.09 33.85 3.23
N GLY A 150 4.09 33.84 2.35
CA GLY A 150 4.30 34.04 0.92
C GLY A 150 4.98 32.84 0.27
N GLN A 151 5.95 33.10 -0.61
CA GLN A 151 6.74 32.07 -1.29
C GLN A 151 8.03 31.70 -0.55
N ALA A 152 8.36 32.32 0.59
CA ALA A 152 9.59 32.05 1.35
C ALA A 152 10.90 32.07 0.53
N CYS A 153 10.98 32.90 -0.52
CA CYS A 153 12.18 33.05 -1.35
C CYS A 153 13.13 34.17 -0.91
N ALA A 154 12.79 34.84 0.18
CA ALA A 154 13.62 35.84 0.85
C ALA A 154 13.55 35.60 2.37
N ALA A 155 14.40 36.30 3.11
CA ALA A 155 14.39 36.26 4.57
C ALA A 155 12.98 36.56 5.11
N LEU A 156 12.49 35.66 5.97
CA LEU A 156 11.18 35.77 6.59
C LEU A 156 11.28 36.53 7.92
N PRO A 157 10.22 37.24 8.35
CA PRO A 157 10.11 37.72 9.71
C PRO A 157 10.18 36.56 10.72
N PRO A 158 10.68 36.79 11.95
CA PRO A 158 10.67 35.76 12.98
C PRO A 158 9.26 35.22 13.23
N GLY A 159 9.14 33.90 13.37
CA GLY A 159 7.88 33.19 13.58
C GLY A 159 8.06 31.92 14.39
N THR A 160 6.95 31.25 14.70
CA THR A 160 6.90 30.00 15.47
C THR A 160 5.84 29.07 14.91
N GLY A 161 5.94 27.76 15.20
CA GLY A 161 4.96 26.78 14.73
C GLY A 161 5.17 26.45 13.26
N THR A 162 4.10 26.51 12.46
CA THR A 162 4.10 26.03 11.07
C THR A 162 4.09 27.19 10.07
N ALA A 163 5.10 27.24 9.18
CA ALA A 163 5.07 28.14 8.04
C ALA A 163 4.21 27.56 6.91
N LEU A 164 3.25 28.31 6.40
CA LEU A 164 2.46 27.97 5.21
C LEU A 164 2.99 28.76 4.02
N VAL A 165 3.39 28.07 2.96
CA VAL A 165 4.20 28.62 1.86
C VAL A 165 3.59 28.27 0.51
N GLU A 166 3.49 29.24 -0.39
CA GLU A 166 3.12 28.97 -1.77
C GLU A 166 4.33 28.47 -2.58
N ARG A 167 4.14 27.43 -3.40
CA ARG A 167 5.14 26.97 -4.37
C ARG A 167 5.55 28.10 -5.33
N GLY A 168 6.80 28.07 -5.80
CA GLY A 168 7.27 28.92 -6.91
C GLY A 168 8.51 29.74 -6.57
N VAL A 169 9.06 30.36 -7.62
CA VAL A 169 10.24 31.24 -7.65
C VAL A 169 11.56 30.58 -7.27
N CYS A 170 11.67 29.99 -6.08
CA CYS A 170 12.89 29.37 -5.56
C CYS A 170 12.69 27.87 -5.26
N THR A 171 13.79 27.17 -4.98
CA THR A 171 13.80 25.74 -4.67
C THR A 171 13.13 25.42 -3.32
N PHE A 172 12.72 24.18 -3.13
CA PHE A 172 12.17 23.72 -1.84
C PHE A 172 13.18 23.83 -0.71
N GLN A 173 14.47 23.57 -0.97
CA GLN A 173 15.55 23.79 -0.02
C GLN A 173 15.63 25.26 0.41
N ALA A 174 15.65 26.20 -0.54
CA ALA A 174 15.73 27.63 -0.21
C ALA A 174 14.55 28.10 0.65
N LYS A 175 13.34 27.57 0.39
CA LYS A 175 12.17 27.81 1.25
C LYS A 175 12.40 27.25 2.66
N LEU A 176 12.84 26.00 2.77
CA LEU A 176 13.10 25.33 4.05
C LEU A 176 14.15 26.07 4.89
N ASP A 177 15.24 26.50 4.26
CA ASP A 177 16.30 27.28 4.93
C ASP A 177 15.76 28.58 5.51
N ASN A 178 14.93 29.32 4.76
CA ASN A 178 14.31 30.56 5.22
C ASN A 178 13.28 30.34 6.33
N ILE A 179 12.51 29.24 6.27
CA ILE A 179 11.57 28.82 7.32
C ILE A 179 12.32 28.56 8.63
N MET A 180 13.39 27.76 8.58
CA MET A 180 14.21 27.42 9.75
C MET A 180 14.93 28.64 10.31
N ALA A 181 15.51 29.49 9.45
CA ALA A 181 16.19 30.71 9.86
C ALA A 181 15.27 31.70 10.60
N ALA A 182 13.97 31.68 10.28
CA ALA A 182 12.96 32.49 10.94
C ALA A 182 12.41 31.89 12.25
N GLY A 183 12.79 30.66 12.61
CA GLY A 183 12.41 30.02 13.88
C GLY A 183 11.15 29.15 13.83
N TYR A 184 10.59 28.89 12.64
CA TYR A 184 9.51 27.92 12.48
C TYR A 184 9.99 26.49 12.72
N THR A 185 9.10 25.66 13.25
CA THR A 185 9.38 24.26 13.62
C THR A 185 8.74 23.24 12.68
N ALA A 186 7.99 23.70 11.69
CA ALA A 186 7.40 22.90 10.62
C ALA A 186 7.12 23.79 9.39
N GLY A 187 6.96 23.17 8.22
CA GLY A 187 6.49 23.87 7.02
C GLY A 187 5.50 23.06 6.18
N ILE A 188 4.57 23.79 5.56
CA ILE A 188 3.61 23.26 4.59
C ILE A 188 3.79 24.07 3.31
N VAL A 189 4.13 23.41 2.21
CA VAL A 189 4.14 24.03 0.87
C VAL A 189 2.87 23.61 0.14
N PHE A 190 2.09 24.58 -0.32
CA PHE A 190 0.94 24.31 -1.17
C PHE A 190 1.20 24.71 -2.62
N GLN A 191 0.49 24.07 -3.54
CA GLN A 191 0.60 24.34 -4.97
C GLN A 191 0.25 25.80 -5.34
N ASN A 192 1.02 26.39 -6.27
CA ASN A 192 0.72 27.68 -6.91
C ASN A 192 -0.40 27.59 -7.97
N VAL A 193 -0.84 28.75 -8.46
CA VAL A 193 -1.80 28.89 -9.58
C VAL A 193 -1.24 28.22 -10.84
N ARG A 194 -1.90 27.14 -11.31
CA ARG A 194 -1.57 26.39 -12.53
C ARG A 194 -2.72 25.44 -12.90
N SER A 195 -2.74 24.91 -14.12
CA SER A 195 -3.85 24.04 -14.60
C SER A 195 -3.97 22.70 -13.87
N ASP A 196 -2.84 22.16 -13.40
CA ASP A 196 -2.67 20.89 -12.67
C ASP A 196 -2.53 21.12 -11.16
N CYS A 197 -3.12 22.18 -10.62
CA CYS A 197 -2.90 22.61 -9.22
C CYS A 197 -3.40 21.64 -8.14
N LEU A 198 -4.25 20.68 -8.53
CA LEU A 198 -4.77 19.63 -7.66
C LEU A 198 -3.80 18.43 -7.55
N GLY A 199 -2.75 18.41 -8.39
CA GLY A 199 -1.69 17.42 -8.31
C GLY A 199 -0.75 17.67 -7.14
N GLY A 200 -0.23 16.57 -6.58
CA GLY A 200 0.87 16.60 -5.61
C GLY A 200 2.20 16.97 -6.26
N SER A 201 3.22 17.17 -5.42
CA SER A 201 4.62 17.34 -5.85
C SER A 201 5.52 16.70 -4.81
N THR A 202 6.48 15.90 -5.26
CA THR A 202 7.55 15.42 -4.40
C THR A 202 8.52 16.57 -4.15
N MET A 203 8.77 16.89 -2.88
CA MET A 203 9.75 17.89 -2.49
C MET A 203 11.06 17.19 -2.10
N ALA A 204 12.17 17.60 -2.70
CA ALA A 204 13.50 17.24 -2.22
C ALA A 204 14.09 18.42 -1.45
N ALA A 205 14.31 18.25 -0.15
CA ALA A 205 14.95 19.22 0.73
C ALA A 205 15.51 18.51 1.98
N GLU A 206 16.69 18.89 2.44
CA GLU A 206 17.30 18.32 3.64
C GLU A 206 17.10 19.27 4.83
N GLY A 207 16.57 18.74 5.95
CA GLY A 207 16.44 19.52 7.17
C GLY A 207 15.80 18.78 8.35
N PRO A 208 16.02 19.26 9.59
CA PRO A 208 15.61 18.56 10.80
C PRO A 208 14.13 18.75 11.21
N ILE A 209 13.36 19.55 10.46
CA ILE A 209 11.94 19.83 10.78
C ILE A 209 11.00 19.12 9.80
N PRO A 210 9.77 18.77 10.22
CA PRO A 210 8.78 18.21 9.31
C PRO A 210 8.36 19.22 8.26
N TYR A 211 8.35 18.77 7.00
CA TYR A 211 8.08 19.61 5.84
C TYR A 211 7.23 18.84 4.84
N VAL A 212 6.03 19.32 4.54
CA VAL A 212 5.05 18.58 3.74
C VAL A 212 4.52 19.39 2.57
N PHE A 213 4.09 18.69 1.52
CA PHE A 213 3.45 19.26 0.35
C PHE A 213 1.95 18.97 0.39
N VAL A 214 1.14 19.95 -0.02
CA VAL A 214 -0.31 19.80 -0.21
C VAL A 214 -0.73 20.40 -1.55
N ASP A 215 -1.85 19.92 -2.09
CA ASP A 215 -2.42 20.52 -3.30
C ASP A 215 -2.90 21.96 -3.06
N ARG A 216 -3.27 22.68 -4.12
CA ARG A 216 -3.69 24.08 -4.01
C ARG A 216 -5.03 24.21 -3.28
N TYR A 217 -5.94 23.26 -3.45
CA TYR A 217 -7.25 23.28 -2.82
C TYR A 217 -7.12 23.19 -1.29
N ALA A 218 -6.30 22.27 -0.79
CA ALA A 218 -5.92 22.17 0.62
C ALA A 218 -5.21 23.45 1.10
N GLY A 219 -4.25 23.98 0.34
CA GLY A 219 -3.54 25.21 0.68
C GLY A 219 -4.45 26.42 0.87
N LEU A 220 -5.41 26.63 -0.04
CA LEU A 220 -6.37 27.73 0.05
C LEU A 220 -7.35 27.57 1.22
N ARG A 221 -7.75 26.33 1.54
CA ARG A 221 -8.56 26.04 2.73
C ARG A 221 -7.77 26.29 4.02
N LEU A 222 -6.49 25.92 4.07
CA LEU A 222 -5.58 26.24 5.17
C LEU A 222 -5.30 27.75 5.30
N LEU A 223 -5.46 28.52 4.22
CA LEU A 223 -5.43 29.99 4.28
C LEU A 223 -6.75 30.61 4.77
N GLY A 224 -7.81 29.80 4.93
CA GLY A 224 -9.14 30.27 5.33
C GLY A 224 -9.93 30.96 4.20
N VAL A 225 -9.57 30.74 2.93
CA VAL A 225 -10.22 31.41 1.79
C VAL A 225 -11.65 30.89 1.62
N PRO A 226 -12.71 31.69 1.81
CA PRO A 226 -14.07 31.20 1.79
C PRO A 226 -14.54 30.81 0.38
N GLY A 227 -15.34 29.76 0.28
CA GLY A 227 -16.01 29.35 -0.96
C GLY A 227 -15.11 28.70 -2.03
N VAL A 228 -13.89 28.31 -1.67
CA VAL A 228 -13.02 27.54 -2.56
C VAL A 228 -13.58 26.13 -2.75
N THR A 229 -13.55 25.67 -3.99
CA THR A 229 -13.89 24.32 -4.45
C THR A 229 -12.75 23.81 -5.34
N GLU A 230 -12.67 22.50 -5.58
CA GLU A 230 -11.68 21.95 -6.52
C GLU A 230 -11.76 22.60 -7.91
N ALA A 231 -12.98 22.91 -8.37
CA ALA A 231 -13.22 23.54 -9.67
C ALA A 231 -12.66 24.97 -9.80
N ASN A 232 -12.51 25.70 -8.70
CA ASN A 232 -12.02 27.09 -8.71
C ASN A 232 -10.64 27.27 -8.07
N ALA A 233 -10.09 26.24 -7.40
CA ALA A 233 -8.83 26.33 -6.67
C ALA A 233 -7.67 26.79 -7.58
N CYS A 234 -7.61 26.24 -8.80
CA CYS A 234 -6.53 26.50 -9.75
C CYS A 234 -6.46 27.94 -10.28
N THR A 235 -7.53 28.72 -10.14
CA THR A 235 -7.59 30.12 -10.60
C THR A 235 -7.80 31.11 -9.47
N THR A 236 -8.17 30.65 -8.27
CA THR A 236 -8.37 31.50 -7.10
C THR A 236 -7.04 32.14 -6.68
N PRO A 237 -6.96 33.49 -6.59
CA PRO A 237 -5.75 34.17 -6.12
C PRO A 237 -5.42 33.84 -4.66
N THR A 238 -4.12 33.74 -4.36
CA THR A 238 -3.65 33.56 -2.99
C THR A 238 -3.82 34.87 -2.20
N PRO A 239 -4.48 34.87 -1.02
CA PRO A 239 -4.60 36.05 -0.18
C PRO A 239 -3.23 36.51 0.37
N ALA A 240 -3.16 37.75 0.86
CA ALA A 240 -1.93 38.31 1.43
C ALA A 240 -1.57 37.74 2.81
N ALA A 241 -2.53 37.16 3.51
CA ALA A 241 -2.40 36.58 4.85
C ALA A 241 -3.42 35.46 5.04
N GLY A 242 -3.17 34.61 6.01
CA GLY A 242 -4.00 33.45 6.34
C GLY A 242 -3.21 32.46 7.19
N GLY A 243 -3.88 31.41 7.62
CA GLY A 243 -3.26 30.39 8.46
C GLY A 243 -4.24 29.85 9.48
N GLU A 244 -4.96 28.81 9.07
CA GLU A 244 -5.78 28.00 9.96
C GLU A 244 -4.88 27.02 10.72
N SER A 245 -5.41 26.55 11.84
CA SER A 245 -4.82 25.43 12.57
C SER A 245 -5.10 24.12 11.84
N THR A 246 -4.14 23.21 11.93
CA THR A 246 -4.23 21.88 11.33
C THR A 246 -3.47 20.87 12.15
N THR A 247 -3.84 19.60 11.99
CA THR A 247 -3.10 18.45 12.50
C THR A 247 -2.75 17.54 11.32
N ILE A 248 -1.46 17.27 11.16
CA ILE A 248 -0.88 16.31 10.21
C ILE A 248 -0.08 15.32 11.04
N GLN A 249 -0.54 14.08 11.05
CA GLN A 249 -0.01 13.05 11.93
C GLN A 249 0.05 11.72 11.21
N SER A 250 0.94 10.87 11.71
CA SER A 250 1.00 9.47 11.33
C SER A 250 0.03 8.69 12.22
N VAL A 251 -0.87 7.92 11.61
CA VAL A 251 -1.82 7.06 12.31
C VAL A 251 -1.49 5.62 11.94
N PHE A 252 -1.35 4.77 12.95
CA PHE A 252 -1.20 3.34 12.73
C PHE A 252 -2.49 2.80 12.11
N ASP A 253 -2.40 2.36 10.86
CA ASP A 253 -3.43 1.62 10.15
C ASP A 253 -3.09 0.13 9.98
N GLY A 254 -1.92 -0.30 10.46
CA GLY A 254 -1.52 -1.71 10.40
C GLY A 254 -0.95 -2.07 9.04
N TRP A 255 -0.26 -3.21 8.98
CA TRP A 255 0.28 -3.74 7.74
C TRP A 255 -0.82 -4.36 6.89
N ASP A 256 -0.63 -4.39 5.58
CA ASP A 256 -1.64 -4.93 4.68
C ASP A 256 -1.83 -6.46 4.77
N TYR A 257 -2.93 -6.92 4.18
CA TYR A 257 -3.52 -8.21 4.46
C TYR A 257 -4.14 -8.86 3.23
N VAL A 258 -4.67 -10.07 3.42
CA VAL A 258 -5.21 -10.91 2.36
C VAL A 258 -6.72 -10.76 2.28
N ARG A 259 -7.25 -10.72 1.06
CA ARG A 259 -8.68 -10.64 0.77
C ARG A 259 -9.18 -11.91 0.09
N LEU A 260 -10.31 -12.42 0.55
CA LEU A 260 -11.00 -13.55 -0.08
C LEU A 260 -12.25 -13.07 -0.81
N PHE A 261 -12.31 -13.40 -2.09
CA PHE A 261 -13.42 -13.08 -2.98
C PHE A 261 -14.16 -14.35 -3.42
N GLY A 262 -15.47 -14.25 -3.51
CA GLY A 262 -16.30 -15.19 -4.24
C GLY A 262 -16.40 -14.73 -5.68
N THR A 263 -16.25 -15.67 -6.62
CA THR A 263 -16.23 -15.35 -8.04
C THR A 263 -17.29 -16.14 -8.81
N ASP A 264 -17.93 -15.46 -9.75
CA ASP A 264 -18.74 -16.06 -10.80
C ASP A 264 -18.20 -15.56 -12.14
N ILE A 265 -17.23 -16.30 -12.70
CA ILE A 265 -16.57 -15.95 -13.96
C ILE A 265 -17.12 -16.87 -15.07
N PRO A 266 -18.11 -16.42 -15.85
CA PRO A 266 -18.71 -17.24 -16.89
C PRO A 266 -17.74 -17.41 -18.08
N ARG A 267 -18.00 -18.42 -18.93
CA ARG A 267 -17.24 -18.60 -20.18
C ARG A 267 -17.53 -17.52 -21.23
N SER A 268 -18.63 -16.79 -21.07
CA SER A 268 -19.06 -15.69 -21.95
C SER A 268 -19.98 -14.75 -21.17
N GLY A 269 -19.87 -13.45 -21.44
CA GLY A 269 -20.66 -12.41 -20.76
C GLY A 269 -19.97 -11.86 -19.51
N THR A 270 -20.71 -11.09 -18.73
CA THR A 270 -20.23 -10.41 -17.52
C THR A 270 -20.31 -11.36 -16.32
N GLY A 271 -19.21 -11.45 -15.57
CA GLY A 271 -19.12 -12.14 -14.30
C GLY A 271 -19.28 -11.22 -13.10
N SER A 272 -18.97 -11.74 -11.92
CA SER A 272 -18.93 -10.96 -10.68
C SER A 272 -17.81 -11.41 -9.76
N ILE A 273 -17.28 -10.46 -8.99
CA ILE A 273 -16.32 -10.65 -7.91
C ILE A 273 -16.92 -9.97 -6.69
N ARG A 274 -16.93 -10.66 -5.55
CA ARG A 274 -17.43 -10.11 -4.29
C ARG A 274 -16.55 -10.54 -3.13
N GLN A 275 -15.97 -9.58 -2.43
CA GLN A 275 -15.25 -9.86 -1.19
C GLN A 275 -16.23 -10.34 -0.12
N PHE A 276 -15.82 -11.30 0.69
CA PHE A 276 -16.61 -11.73 1.84
C PHE A 276 -15.79 -12.09 3.08
N ASP A 277 -14.46 -12.17 2.98
CA ASP A 277 -13.60 -12.41 4.14
C ASP A 277 -12.19 -11.83 3.94
N THR A 278 -11.46 -11.68 5.04
CA THR A 278 -10.08 -11.18 5.08
C THR A 278 -9.22 -12.05 5.98
N TYR A 279 -7.91 -12.07 5.73
CA TYR A 279 -6.94 -12.76 6.59
C TYR A 279 -5.72 -11.87 6.84
N THR A 280 -5.37 -11.74 8.10
CA THR A 280 -4.15 -11.05 8.53
C THR A 280 -3.51 -11.80 9.70
N VAL A 281 -2.18 -11.77 9.78
CA VAL A 281 -1.47 -12.23 10.97
C VAL A 281 -1.75 -11.22 12.11
N PRO A 282 -2.03 -11.64 13.36
CA PRO A 282 -2.42 -10.68 14.40
C PRO A 282 -1.40 -9.58 14.67
N GLU A 283 -0.10 -9.90 14.55
CA GLU A 283 1.01 -8.98 14.74
C GLU A 283 1.00 -7.85 13.70
N ALA A 284 0.53 -8.11 12.48
CA ALA A 284 0.40 -7.09 11.44
C ALA A 284 -0.56 -5.96 11.86
N GLN A 285 -1.46 -6.23 12.80
CA GLN A 285 -2.50 -5.31 13.23
C GLN A 285 -2.31 -4.77 14.65
N ASP A 286 -1.13 -5.00 15.24
CA ASP A 286 -0.78 -4.53 16.57
C ASP A 286 0.34 -3.47 16.49
N PRO A 287 0.13 -2.23 16.98
CA PRO A 287 1.13 -1.17 16.93
C PRO A 287 2.43 -1.53 17.68
N ALA A 288 2.40 -2.51 18.60
CA ALA A 288 3.61 -3.01 19.27
C ALA A 288 4.60 -3.68 18.30
N TYR A 289 4.13 -4.11 17.12
CA TYR A 289 4.91 -4.78 16.08
C TYR A 289 5.16 -3.90 14.85
N ALA A 290 4.80 -2.61 14.91
CA ALA A 290 4.97 -1.68 13.80
C ALA A 290 6.44 -1.36 13.48
N ARG A 291 7.37 -1.63 14.40
CA ARG A 291 8.81 -1.35 14.22
C ARG A 291 9.69 -2.46 14.80
N GLY A 292 10.77 -2.78 14.10
CA GLY A 292 11.81 -3.71 14.58
C GLY A 292 11.47 -5.20 14.44
N PHE A 293 10.41 -5.53 13.71
CA PHE A 293 10.00 -6.90 13.39
C PHE A 293 10.09 -7.22 11.89
N GLY A 294 10.61 -6.30 11.08
CA GLY A 294 10.52 -6.33 9.62
C GLY A 294 9.12 -5.97 9.12
N ASP A 295 8.92 -6.02 7.82
CA ASP A 295 7.62 -5.72 7.21
C ASP A 295 6.68 -6.91 7.46
N LEU A 296 5.50 -6.68 8.04
CA LEU A 296 4.52 -7.74 8.34
C LEU A 296 3.39 -7.80 7.31
N SER A 297 3.58 -7.19 6.15
CA SER A 297 2.67 -7.26 5.02
C SER A 297 2.77 -8.58 4.26
N VAL A 298 1.67 -8.95 3.62
CA VAL A 298 1.65 -9.99 2.58
C VAL A 298 2.20 -9.43 1.27
N HIS A 299 2.80 -10.28 0.44
CA HIS A 299 3.27 -9.95 -0.90
C HIS A 299 2.52 -10.77 -1.97
N GLU A 300 2.70 -12.10 -2.00
CA GLU A 300 2.10 -12.97 -3.03
C GLU A 300 1.24 -14.08 -2.43
N VAL A 301 0.28 -14.57 -3.22
CA VAL A 301 -0.46 -15.81 -2.99
C VAL A 301 -0.18 -16.81 -4.11
N ALA A 302 -0.03 -18.08 -3.76
CA ALA A 302 -0.11 -19.21 -4.68
C ALA A 302 -1.23 -20.16 -4.26
N MET A 303 -2.27 -20.29 -5.07
CA MET A 303 -3.39 -21.20 -4.83
C MET A 303 -3.03 -22.60 -5.34
N ASP A 304 -3.32 -23.62 -4.53
CA ASP A 304 -2.94 -25.00 -4.85
C ASP A 304 -3.70 -25.48 -6.11
N PRO A 305 -2.98 -25.88 -7.19
CA PRO A 305 -3.60 -26.24 -8.46
C PRO A 305 -4.42 -27.55 -8.40
N GLU A 306 -4.16 -28.41 -7.41
CA GLU A 306 -4.88 -29.68 -7.20
C GLU A 306 -5.86 -29.64 -6.03
N ASN A 307 -5.75 -28.64 -5.14
CA ASN A 307 -6.61 -28.49 -3.99
C ASN A 307 -7.36 -27.14 -3.99
N ASN A 308 -8.64 -27.19 -4.35
CA ASN A 308 -9.56 -26.05 -4.38
C ASN A 308 -9.90 -25.42 -3.01
N LYS A 309 -9.12 -25.70 -1.98
CA LYS A 309 -9.32 -25.20 -0.62
C LYS A 309 -8.03 -24.74 0.05
N LEU A 310 -6.88 -24.80 -0.62
CA LEU A 310 -5.58 -24.55 0.00
C LEU A 310 -4.78 -23.52 -0.78
N ALA A 311 -4.19 -22.55 -0.10
CA ALA A 311 -3.29 -21.58 -0.70
C ALA A 311 -2.10 -21.31 0.23
N TYR A 312 -1.04 -20.79 -0.36
CA TYR A 312 0.22 -20.44 0.29
C TYR A 312 0.45 -18.95 0.11
N LEU A 313 0.89 -18.27 1.15
CA LEU A 313 1.05 -16.82 1.17
C LEU A 313 2.49 -16.49 1.55
N SER A 314 3.17 -15.66 0.76
CA SER A 314 4.43 -15.05 1.19
C SER A 314 4.09 -13.79 1.98
N TYR A 315 4.26 -13.84 3.29
CA TYR A 315 4.47 -12.62 4.06
C TYR A 315 5.96 -12.40 4.20
N TYR A 316 6.38 -11.13 4.21
CA TYR A 316 7.75 -10.69 4.40
C TYR A 316 8.36 -11.26 5.69
N ALA A 317 8.34 -10.50 6.78
CA ALA A 317 8.86 -10.96 8.06
C ALA A 317 7.89 -11.88 8.80
N ALA A 318 6.61 -11.88 8.41
CA ALA A 318 5.64 -12.81 8.97
C ALA A 318 5.74 -14.22 8.37
N GLY A 319 6.59 -14.47 7.37
CA GLY A 319 6.90 -15.84 6.94
C GLY A 319 5.93 -16.43 5.92
N LEU A 320 6.20 -17.68 5.52
CA LEU A 320 5.28 -18.43 4.66
C LEU A 320 4.05 -18.81 5.48
N ARG A 321 2.85 -18.48 5.01
CA ARG A 321 1.58 -18.92 5.61
C ARG A 321 0.87 -19.91 4.69
N VAL A 322 0.16 -20.85 5.29
CA VAL A 322 -0.71 -21.80 4.60
C VAL A 322 -2.12 -21.57 5.09
N VAL A 323 -3.04 -21.33 4.17
CA VAL A 323 -4.44 -21.03 4.48
C VAL A 323 -5.38 -22.01 3.81
N GLU A 324 -6.39 -22.42 4.56
CA GLU A 324 -7.60 -23.01 3.98
C GLU A 324 -8.57 -21.91 3.58
N TYR A 325 -9.22 -22.04 2.43
CA TYR A 325 -10.24 -21.09 1.96
C TYR A 325 -11.50 -21.79 1.46
N GLY A 326 -12.63 -21.07 1.50
CA GLY A 326 -13.89 -21.54 0.96
C GLY A 326 -15.06 -20.64 1.31
N ARG A 327 -16.29 -21.18 1.24
CA ARG A 327 -17.50 -20.42 1.57
C ARG A 327 -17.58 -19.99 3.04
N ASP A 328 -16.85 -20.70 3.90
CA ASP A 328 -16.81 -20.46 5.33
C ASP A 328 -15.71 -19.44 5.72
N GLY A 329 -15.01 -18.86 4.74
CA GLY A 329 -13.95 -17.89 4.95
C GLY A 329 -12.55 -18.40 4.61
N ILE A 330 -11.54 -17.67 5.09
CA ILE A 330 -10.11 -17.96 4.99
C ILE A 330 -9.52 -18.19 6.39
N ARG A 331 -8.65 -19.19 6.55
CA ARG A 331 -8.11 -19.57 7.86
C ARG A 331 -6.71 -20.16 7.76
N GLU A 332 -5.79 -19.69 8.60
CA GLU A 332 -4.45 -20.29 8.73
C GLU A 332 -4.52 -21.76 9.18
N VAL A 333 -3.76 -22.62 8.51
CA VAL A 333 -3.56 -24.05 8.81
C VAL A 333 -2.09 -24.45 8.94
N GLY A 334 -1.16 -23.58 8.54
CA GLY A 334 0.27 -23.78 8.66
C GLY A 334 1.03 -22.47 8.53
N ALA A 335 2.25 -22.44 9.05
CA ALA A 335 3.12 -21.27 8.94
C ALA A 335 4.58 -21.71 9.04
N PHE A 336 5.51 -20.94 8.49
CA PHE A 336 6.95 -21.10 8.67
C PHE A 336 7.63 -19.72 8.73
N ILE A 337 8.49 -19.56 9.74
CA ILE A 337 9.39 -18.42 9.93
C ILE A 337 10.79 -19.02 10.18
N ASP A 338 11.82 -18.59 9.44
CA ASP A 338 13.17 -19.13 9.60
C ASP A 338 13.81 -18.69 10.93
N GLU A 339 14.76 -19.50 11.42
CA GLU A 339 15.54 -19.14 12.59
C GLU A 339 16.39 -17.89 12.29
N GLY A 340 16.13 -16.80 13.02
CA GLY A 340 16.77 -15.51 12.78
C GLY A 340 15.95 -14.56 11.91
N GLY A 341 14.77 -14.97 11.46
CA GLY A 341 13.89 -14.19 10.60
C GLY A 341 14.02 -14.58 9.13
N ASN A 342 13.11 -14.07 8.33
CA ASN A 342 13.03 -14.27 6.88
C ASN A 342 12.44 -13.01 6.24
N ASN A 343 12.52 -12.92 4.92
CA ASN A 343 12.00 -11.82 4.13
C ASN A 343 11.43 -12.39 2.82
N PHE A 344 10.33 -13.14 2.93
CA PHE A 344 9.75 -13.82 1.76
C PHE A 344 9.11 -12.78 0.85
N TRP A 345 9.58 -12.78 -0.39
CA TRP A 345 9.03 -11.99 -1.49
C TRP A 345 8.02 -12.87 -2.23
N GLY A 346 8.47 -13.93 -2.90
CA GLY A 346 7.58 -14.72 -3.76
C GLY A 346 7.12 -16.06 -3.18
N VAL A 347 6.01 -16.57 -3.69
CA VAL A 347 5.54 -17.95 -3.45
C VAL A 347 4.93 -18.55 -4.72
N GLU A 348 5.25 -19.82 -5.01
CA GLU A 348 4.73 -20.53 -6.19
C GLU A 348 4.57 -22.03 -5.90
N VAL A 349 3.61 -22.68 -6.53
CA VAL A 349 3.44 -24.14 -6.44
C VAL A 349 4.03 -24.81 -7.67
N TRP A 350 5.00 -25.68 -7.45
CA TRP A 350 5.71 -26.37 -8.53
C TRP A 350 5.64 -27.89 -8.38
N ARG A 351 5.77 -28.60 -9.50
CA ARG A 351 5.84 -30.07 -9.54
C ARG A 351 7.12 -30.54 -10.20
N ASP A 352 7.75 -31.53 -9.59
CA ASP A 352 8.87 -32.21 -10.22
C ASP A 352 8.44 -33.18 -11.32
N GLU A 353 9.42 -33.73 -12.02
CA GLU A 353 9.24 -34.74 -13.06
C GLU A 353 8.58 -36.04 -12.59
N THR A 354 8.51 -36.28 -11.28
CA THR A 354 7.81 -37.43 -10.69
C THR A 354 6.36 -37.12 -10.31
N GLY A 355 5.98 -35.84 -10.38
CA GLY A 355 4.65 -35.33 -10.01
C GLY A 355 4.54 -34.94 -8.54
N GLU A 356 5.64 -34.97 -7.77
CA GLU A 356 5.65 -34.51 -6.38
C GLU A 356 5.52 -32.98 -6.34
N GLN A 357 4.60 -32.50 -5.50
CA GLN A 357 4.30 -31.08 -5.39
C GLN A 357 5.16 -30.44 -4.29
N TYR A 358 5.72 -29.28 -4.61
CA TYR A 358 6.46 -28.44 -3.68
C TYR A 358 5.92 -27.02 -3.69
N VAL A 359 6.13 -26.33 -2.57
CA VAL A 359 5.91 -24.88 -2.47
C VAL A 359 7.29 -24.23 -2.49
N LEU A 360 7.49 -23.36 -3.46
CA LEU A 360 8.72 -22.60 -3.64
C LEU A 360 8.50 -21.22 -3.04
N ALA A 361 9.30 -20.82 -2.04
CA ALA A 361 9.25 -19.47 -1.50
C ALA A 361 10.59 -18.76 -1.75
N GLY A 362 10.53 -17.61 -2.42
CA GLY A 362 11.68 -16.75 -2.66
C GLY A 362 11.87 -15.78 -1.49
N ASP A 363 13.08 -15.72 -0.95
CA ASP A 363 13.46 -14.85 0.15
C ASP A 363 14.53 -13.86 -0.32
N ARG A 364 14.34 -12.56 -0.01
CA ARG A 364 15.24 -11.48 -0.46
C ARG A 364 16.65 -11.61 0.11
N ASP A 365 16.76 -12.15 1.32
CA ASP A 365 18.03 -12.24 2.06
C ASP A 365 18.74 -13.58 1.80
N PHE A 366 17.96 -14.63 1.54
CA PHE A 366 18.43 -16.01 1.64
C PHE A 366 18.23 -16.86 0.38
N GLY A 367 17.52 -16.35 -0.63
CA GLY A 367 17.26 -17.03 -1.88
C GLY A 367 16.08 -18.00 -1.78
N LEU A 368 16.21 -19.22 -2.32
CA LEU A 368 15.07 -20.13 -2.49
C LEU A 368 14.91 -21.12 -1.32
N TYR A 369 13.69 -21.19 -0.81
CA TYR A 369 13.21 -22.24 0.09
C TYR A 369 12.28 -23.18 -0.67
N VAL A 370 12.44 -24.49 -0.44
CA VAL A 370 11.57 -25.52 -1.03
C VAL A 370 10.89 -26.25 0.12
N PHE A 371 9.56 -26.18 0.15
CA PHE A 371 8.72 -26.80 1.15
C PHE A 371 7.92 -27.94 0.55
N HIS A 372 7.69 -28.97 1.36
CA HIS A 372 6.68 -29.99 1.14
C HIS A 372 5.62 -29.85 2.24
N TYR A 373 4.35 -29.71 1.84
CA TYR A 373 3.22 -29.54 2.77
C TYR A 373 2.42 -30.85 2.87
N ASP A 374 2.49 -31.49 4.04
CA ASP A 374 1.94 -32.83 4.28
C ASP A 374 0.45 -32.81 4.68
N GLY A 375 -0.15 -31.64 4.90
CA GLY A 375 -1.57 -31.47 5.23
C GLY A 375 -2.09 -32.21 6.48
N ARG A 376 -1.23 -32.86 7.28
CA ARG A 376 -1.66 -33.71 8.40
C ARG A 376 -1.51 -33.00 9.75
N SER A 377 -2.66 -32.67 10.34
CA SER A 377 -2.80 -32.50 11.78
C SER A 377 -2.60 -33.86 12.48
N GLY A 378 -1.35 -34.26 12.79
CA GLY A 378 -1.05 -35.54 13.44
C GLY A 378 0.22 -35.50 14.27
N VAL A 379 0.12 -35.88 15.55
CA VAL A 379 1.22 -35.93 16.52
C VAL A 379 2.30 -36.93 16.07
N ARG A 380 3.51 -36.45 15.81
CA ARG A 380 4.75 -37.23 15.96
C ARG A 380 5.60 -36.57 17.04
N ARG A 381 5.75 -37.25 18.17
CA ARG A 381 6.79 -36.93 19.16
C ARG A 381 8.09 -37.50 18.63
N ASP A 382 8.98 -36.65 18.15
CA ASP A 382 10.42 -36.94 18.17
C ASP A 382 11.11 -35.83 18.95
N THR A 383 11.74 -36.24 20.04
CA THR A 383 12.57 -35.44 20.93
C THR A 383 13.81 -34.96 20.20
N LEU A 384 13.86 -33.69 19.82
CA LEU A 384 15.06 -32.84 19.76
C LEU A 384 14.68 -31.38 19.43
N THR A 385 15.44 -30.47 20.03
CA THR A 385 15.23 -29.04 20.13
C THR A 385 15.30 -28.33 18.77
N THR A 386 14.19 -28.24 18.05
CA THR A 386 13.97 -27.32 16.91
C THR A 386 12.46 -27.17 16.72
N TYR A 387 11.95 -25.94 16.69
CA TYR A 387 10.52 -25.67 16.44
C TYR A 387 10.23 -25.82 14.93
N THR A 388 10.08 -27.05 14.46
CA THR A 388 9.56 -27.33 13.12
C THR A 388 8.03 -27.12 13.14
N PRO A 389 7.46 -26.25 12.29
CA PRO A 389 6.01 -26.11 12.20
C PRO A 389 5.37 -27.42 11.75
N ARG A 390 4.17 -27.71 12.26
CA ARG A 390 3.46 -28.97 11.99
C ARG A 390 3.12 -29.07 10.49
N GLY A 391 3.63 -30.10 9.83
CA GLY A 391 3.24 -30.48 8.46
C GLY A 391 4.01 -29.81 7.32
N LEU A 392 5.02 -28.98 7.60
CA LEU A 392 5.97 -28.48 6.60
C LEU A 392 7.33 -29.12 6.83
N THR A 393 7.84 -29.82 5.82
CA THR A 393 9.27 -30.16 5.74
C THR A 393 9.93 -29.28 4.70
N TYR A 394 11.15 -28.83 4.94
CA TYR A 394 11.81 -27.88 4.04
C TYR A 394 13.28 -28.18 3.84
N ARG A 395 13.81 -27.71 2.71
CA ARG A 395 15.25 -27.62 2.45
C ARG A 395 15.59 -26.23 1.94
N ARG A 396 16.67 -25.68 2.47
CA ARG A 396 17.21 -24.39 2.06
C ARG A 396 18.33 -24.60 1.04
N PHE A 397 18.23 -23.94 -0.11
CA PHE A 397 19.25 -23.98 -1.14
C PHE A 397 19.99 -22.65 -1.21
N ARG A 398 21.25 -22.63 -0.77
CA ARG A 398 22.10 -21.44 -0.90
C ARG A 398 22.68 -21.41 -2.31
N VAL A 399 22.16 -20.53 -3.17
CA VAL A 399 22.74 -20.29 -4.50
C VAL A 399 24.12 -19.65 -4.29
N ARG A 400 25.20 -20.41 -4.54
CA ARG A 400 26.54 -19.81 -4.64
C ARG A 400 26.59 -19.06 -5.97
N SER A 401 26.90 -17.77 -5.94
CA SER A 401 27.19 -16.99 -7.14
C SER A 401 28.21 -17.75 -7.99
N VAL A 402 27.81 -18.20 -9.16
CA VAL A 402 28.75 -18.70 -10.17
C VAL A 402 29.45 -17.45 -10.69
N GLY A 403 30.66 -17.20 -10.19
CA GLY A 403 31.46 -16.08 -10.65
C GLY A 403 31.56 -16.11 -12.17
N VAL A 404 31.07 -15.05 -12.82
CA VAL A 404 31.34 -14.80 -14.22
C VAL A 404 32.86 -14.68 -14.33
N ARG A 405 33.50 -15.65 -14.98
CA ARG A 405 34.89 -15.47 -15.39
C ARG A 405 34.88 -14.34 -16.42
N THR A 406 35.35 -13.18 -16.00
CA THR A 406 35.69 -12.04 -16.85
C THR A 406 36.66 -12.44 -17.94
#